data_AF-A0A914PYP9-F1
#
_entry.id   AF-A0A914PYP9-F1
#
_cell.length_a   1.000
_cell.length_b   1.000
_cell.length_c   1.000
_cell.angle_alpha   90.00
_cell.angle_beta   90.00
_cell.angle_gamma   90.00
#
_symmetry.space_group_name_H-M   'P 1'
#
loop_
_entity.id
_entity.type
_entity.pdbx_description
1 polymer ?
#
loop_
_entity_poly.entity_id
_entity_poly.type
_entity_poly.pdbx_seq_one_letter_code
_entity_poly.pdbx_strand_id
1 'polypeptide(L)'
;MHSPVSYNSACNPELEKSNFTAFMGYYQTAWHTLSVYIQVVKSSNRCFAIMFPARYRTAFTCKNTIIFLGISSFFCFSHVTLFIYYGCYYFYSNQFYAWSFYKPECDESPGAVINLFTQIALVSFTLCLDCLILGLLWKRRTQNTRSKHGNREKRFFFQTCLTSLFHAGMLIPPRLLKPLTTNQFLIFLTGTPSMMTFHAMNEFLFVAFTLNTIRKKNDSHVTAISKTTHTPMNTSTITPA
;
A
#
# COMPACT_ATOMS: atom_id res chain seq x y z
N MET A 1 -4.37 61.46 -16.65
CA MET A 1 -3.43 61.04 -15.59
C MET A 1 -4.10 59.93 -14.80
N HIS A 2 -3.84 58.67 -15.17
CA HIS A 2 -4.27 57.51 -14.40
C HIS A 2 -3.16 57.16 -13.41
N SER A 3 -3.45 57.30 -12.12
CA SER A 3 -2.58 56.82 -11.05
C SER A 3 -2.47 55.29 -11.11
N PRO A 4 -1.29 54.70 -10.88
CA PRO A 4 -1.15 53.26 -10.76
C PRO A 4 -1.71 52.79 -9.41
N VAL A 5 -2.68 51.88 -9.45
CA VAL A 5 -3.15 51.16 -8.26
C VAL A 5 -2.05 50.17 -7.86
N SER A 6 -1.38 50.47 -6.74
CA SER A 6 -0.45 49.56 -6.09
C SER A 6 -1.22 48.38 -5.50
N TYR A 7 -1.19 47.23 -6.18
CA TYR A 7 -1.65 45.97 -5.61
C TYR A 7 -0.66 45.53 -4.52
N ASN A 8 -1.00 45.79 -3.26
CA ASN A 8 -0.32 45.18 -2.12
C ASN A 8 -0.46 43.66 -2.21
N SER A 9 0.64 43.00 -2.56
CA SER A 9 0.77 41.55 -2.78
C SER A 9 0.76 40.70 -1.51
N ALA A 10 0.44 41.28 -0.35
CA ALA A 10 0.72 40.66 0.94
C ALA A 10 -0.40 39.78 1.53
N CYS A 11 -1.63 39.80 1.00
CA CYS A 11 -2.71 38.91 1.47
C CYS A 11 -3.87 38.89 0.47
N ASN A 12 -3.73 38.15 -0.64
CA ASN A 12 -4.88 37.82 -1.48
C ASN A 12 -5.44 36.46 -1.02
N PRO A 13 -6.59 36.41 -0.31
CA PRO A 13 -7.15 35.17 0.23
C PRO A 13 -7.55 34.17 -0.87
N GLU A 14 -7.76 34.62 -2.12
CA GLU A 14 -8.02 33.73 -3.25
C GLU A 14 -6.74 33.04 -3.74
N LEU A 15 -5.62 33.75 -3.72
CA LEU A 15 -4.30 33.18 -4.05
C LEU A 15 -3.85 32.19 -2.98
N GLU A 16 -4.09 32.48 -1.70
CA GLU A 16 -3.77 31.58 -0.59
C GLU A 16 -4.59 30.28 -0.66
N LYS A 17 -5.91 30.38 -0.91
CA LYS A 17 -6.77 29.20 -1.14
C LYS A 17 -6.30 28.37 -2.33
N SER A 18 -5.86 29.01 -3.42
CA SER A 18 -5.34 28.33 -4.60
C SER A 18 -4.04 27.58 -4.29
N ASN A 19 -3.11 28.22 -3.57
CA ASN A 19 -1.83 27.60 -3.18
C ASN A 19 -2.02 26.42 -2.22
N PHE A 20 -2.91 26.55 -1.25
CA PHE A 20 -3.24 25.46 -0.33
C PHE A 20 -3.86 24.27 -1.07
N THR A 21 -4.79 24.53 -2.00
CA THR A 21 -5.42 23.48 -2.81
C THR A 21 -4.38 22.75 -3.67
N ALA A 22 -3.46 23.48 -4.29
CA ALA A 22 -2.38 22.91 -5.07
C ALA A 22 -1.46 22.03 -4.22
N PHE A 23 -1.04 22.52 -3.06
CA PHE A 23 -0.23 21.76 -2.10
C PHE A 23 -0.91 20.43 -1.71
N MET A 24 -2.19 20.47 -1.33
CA MET A 24 -2.95 19.26 -0.99
C MET A 24 -3.07 18.30 -2.17
N GLY A 25 -3.22 18.80 -3.39
CA GLY A 25 -3.24 18.01 -4.62
C GLY A 25 -1.92 17.26 -4.87
N TYR A 26 -0.79 17.95 -4.73
CA TYR A 26 0.54 17.33 -4.87
C TYR A 26 0.79 16.31 -3.76
N TYR A 27 0.46 16.66 -2.51
CA TYR A 27 0.60 15.76 -1.37
C TYR A 27 -0.20 14.47 -1.55
N GLN A 28 -1.47 14.59 -1.94
CA GLN A 28 -2.34 13.44 -2.21
C GLN A 28 -1.77 12.56 -3.32
N THR A 29 -1.25 13.17 -4.39
CA THR A 29 -0.62 12.45 -5.51
C THR A 29 0.64 11.71 -5.06
N ALA A 30 1.49 12.37 -4.26
CA ALA A 30 2.69 11.78 -3.70
C ALA A 30 2.35 10.58 -2.80
N TRP A 31 1.41 10.77 -1.87
CA TRP A 31 0.96 9.75 -0.95
C TRP A 31 0.43 8.51 -1.69
N HIS A 32 -0.46 8.73 -2.66
CA HIS A 32 -1.03 7.66 -3.45
C HIS A 32 0.05 6.91 -4.26
N THR A 33 0.92 7.62 -4.95
CA THR A 33 1.99 7.03 -5.78
C THR A 33 2.97 6.22 -4.94
N LEU A 34 3.40 6.77 -3.79
CA LEU A 34 4.29 6.07 -2.87
C LEU A 34 3.65 4.79 -2.33
N SER A 35 2.35 4.83 -2.00
CA SER A 35 1.62 3.66 -1.49
C SER A 35 1.62 2.49 -2.49
N VAL A 36 1.54 2.78 -3.79
CA VAL A 36 1.57 1.77 -4.86
C VAL A 36 2.96 1.13 -4.97
N TYR A 37 4.03 1.94 -4.92
CA TYR A 37 5.39 1.39 -4.89
C TYR A 37 5.64 0.52 -3.66
N ILE A 38 5.20 0.96 -2.48
CA ILE A 38 5.32 0.16 -1.25
C ILE A 38 4.54 -1.15 -1.39
N GLN A 39 3.38 -1.13 -2.05
CA GLN A 39 2.58 -2.33 -2.29
C GLN A 39 3.32 -3.36 -3.17
N VAL A 40 4.03 -2.90 -4.21
CA VAL A 40 4.89 -3.74 -5.05
C VAL A 40 6.03 -4.36 -4.23
N VAL A 41 6.69 -3.57 -3.38
CA VAL A 41 7.77 -4.06 -2.51
C VAL A 41 7.23 -5.10 -1.53
N LYS A 42 6.07 -4.86 -0.91
CA LYS A 42 5.40 -5.82 -0.01
C LYS A 42 5.07 -7.13 -0.72
N SER A 43 4.50 -7.08 -1.93
CA SER A 43 4.18 -8.29 -2.71
C SER A 43 5.44 -9.05 -3.14
N SER A 44 6.46 -8.35 -3.61
CA SER A 44 7.76 -8.93 -3.98
C SER A 44 8.45 -9.63 -2.81
N ASN A 45 8.43 -9.01 -1.63
CA ASN A 45 8.93 -9.58 -0.39
C ASN A 45 8.23 -10.91 -0.05
N ARG A 46 6.89 -10.95 -0.15
CA ARG A 46 6.11 -12.18 0.08
C ARG A 46 6.45 -13.26 -0.95
N CYS A 47 6.54 -12.89 -2.22
CA CYS A 47 6.87 -13.81 -3.31
C CYS A 47 8.23 -14.48 -3.06
N PHE A 48 9.25 -13.67 -2.78
CA PHE A 48 10.60 -14.15 -2.53
C PHE A 48 10.69 -15.03 -1.27
N ALA A 49 9.97 -14.68 -0.20
CA ALA A 49 9.90 -15.48 1.03
C ALA A 49 9.35 -16.89 0.78
N ILE A 50 8.38 -17.02 -0.13
CA ILE A 50 7.69 -18.28 -0.41
C ILE A 50 8.46 -19.11 -1.45
N MET A 51 8.99 -18.49 -2.50
CA MET A 51 9.71 -19.17 -3.57
C MET A 51 11.14 -19.56 -3.17
N PHE A 52 11.84 -18.69 -2.44
CA PHE A 52 13.27 -18.85 -2.14
C PHE A 52 13.57 -18.71 -0.64
N PRO A 53 13.00 -19.56 0.22
CA PRO A 53 13.14 -19.44 1.68
C PRO A 53 14.60 -19.45 2.17
N ALA A 54 15.47 -20.20 1.49
CA ALA A 54 16.90 -20.27 1.84
C ALA A 54 17.66 -18.97 1.55
N ARG A 55 17.28 -18.23 0.50
CA ARG A 55 17.92 -16.96 0.09
C ARG A 55 17.20 -15.72 0.61
N TYR A 56 15.99 -15.88 1.15
CA TYR A 56 15.20 -14.76 1.65
C TYR A 56 15.92 -13.92 2.70
N ARG A 57 16.64 -14.58 3.63
CA ARG A 57 17.36 -13.89 4.72
C ARG A 57 18.48 -12.97 4.23
N THR A 58 19.05 -13.21 3.05
CA THR A 58 20.10 -12.36 2.46
C THR A 58 19.54 -11.33 1.50
N ALA A 59 18.43 -11.63 0.82
CA ALA A 59 17.79 -10.71 -0.12
C ALA A 59 16.97 -9.59 0.56
N PHE A 60 16.23 -9.90 1.62
CA PHE A 60 15.37 -8.93 2.34
C PHE A 60 15.93 -8.65 3.74
N THR A 61 17.04 -7.93 3.78
CA THR A 61 17.65 -7.40 5.01
C THR A 61 17.10 -6.00 5.33
N CYS A 62 17.27 -5.51 6.56
CA CYS A 62 16.87 -4.13 6.91
C CYS A 62 17.54 -3.08 6.01
N LYS A 63 18.82 -3.30 5.65
CA LYS A 63 19.56 -2.42 4.74
C LYS A 63 18.90 -2.38 3.36
N ASN A 64 18.57 -3.54 2.79
CA ASN A 64 17.91 -3.61 1.48
C ASN A 64 16.51 -3.03 1.51
N THR A 65 15.76 -3.20 2.60
CA THR A 65 14.44 -2.58 2.78
C THR A 65 14.54 -1.05 2.76
N ILE A 66 15.52 -0.46 3.44
CA ILE A 66 15.75 0.99 3.42
C ILE A 66 16.10 1.44 1.99
N ILE A 67 16.91 0.69 1.26
CA ILE A 67 17.23 0.97 -0.15
C ILE A 67 15.96 0.93 -1.01
N PHE A 68 15.11 -0.10 -0.89
CA PHE A 68 13.86 -0.18 -1.63
C PHE A 68 12.90 0.97 -1.31
N LEU A 69 12.82 1.40 -0.05
CA LEU A 69 12.06 2.59 0.34
C LEU A 69 12.63 3.86 -0.27
N GLY A 70 13.95 4.03 -0.26
CA GLY A 70 14.61 5.16 -0.91
C GLY A 70 14.33 5.24 -2.41
N ILE A 71 14.42 4.10 -3.11
CA ILE A 71 14.10 3.99 -4.54
C ILE A 71 12.62 4.34 -4.79
N SER A 72 11.70 3.80 -3.97
CA SER A 72 10.26 4.08 -4.08
C SER A 72 9.94 5.56 -3.89
N SER A 73 10.57 6.20 -2.89
CA SER A 73 10.45 7.63 -2.63
C SER A 73 11.02 8.48 -3.77
N PHE A 74 12.15 8.07 -4.36
CA PHE A 74 12.74 8.76 -5.50
C PHE A 74 11.81 8.77 -6.73
N PHE A 75 11.23 7.61 -7.08
CA PHE A 75 10.27 7.53 -8.18
C PHE A 75 8.99 8.32 -7.89
N CYS A 76 8.49 8.25 -6.65
CA CYS A 76 7.36 9.08 -6.21
C CYS A 76 7.64 10.57 -6.41
N PHE A 77 8.81 11.04 -5.94
CA PHE A 77 9.22 12.43 -6.11
C PHE A 77 9.28 12.82 -7.59
N SER A 78 9.82 11.96 -8.45
CA SER A 78 9.89 12.18 -9.90
C SER A 78 8.50 12.36 -10.52
N HIS A 79 7.52 11.54 -10.12
CA HIS A 79 6.14 11.70 -10.56
C HIS A 79 5.54 13.04 -10.13
N VAL A 80 5.74 13.44 -8.87
CA VAL A 80 5.23 14.72 -8.35
C VAL A 80 5.90 15.90 -9.05
N THR A 81 7.21 15.83 -9.32
CA THR A 81 7.92 16.87 -10.06
C THR A 81 7.37 17.06 -11.47
N LEU A 82 6.97 15.98 -12.17
CA LEU A 82 6.30 16.11 -13.48
C LEU A 82 4.99 16.90 -13.35
N PHE A 83 4.17 16.61 -12.34
CA PHE A 83 2.94 17.35 -12.08
C PHE A 83 3.21 18.84 -11.78
N ILE A 84 4.23 19.14 -10.96
CA ILE A 84 4.64 20.52 -10.67
C ILE A 84 5.12 21.23 -11.94
N TYR A 85 5.94 20.57 -12.77
CA TYR A 85 6.49 21.14 -14.00
C TYR A 85 5.41 21.54 -15.01
N TYR A 86 4.38 20.70 -15.19
CA TYR A 86 3.24 21.02 -16.04
C TYR A 86 2.19 21.92 -15.37
N GLY A 87 2.39 22.31 -14.11
CA GLY A 87 1.43 23.12 -13.34
C GLY A 87 0.10 22.39 -13.12
N CYS A 88 0.14 21.07 -13.02
CA CYS A 88 -1.02 20.19 -12.92
C CYS A 88 -1.14 19.62 -11.52
N TYR A 89 -2.28 19.83 -10.88
CA TYR A 89 -2.59 19.23 -9.58
C TYR A 89 -4.06 18.83 -9.52
N TYR A 90 -4.34 17.86 -8.65
CA TYR A 90 -5.69 17.44 -8.34
C TYR A 90 -6.32 18.37 -7.32
N PHE A 91 -7.58 18.73 -7.52
CA PHE A 91 -8.40 19.41 -6.53
C PHE A 91 -9.72 18.67 -6.37
N TYR A 92 -10.32 18.82 -5.19
CA TYR A 92 -11.66 18.30 -4.96
C TYR A 92 -12.69 19.32 -5.44
N SER A 93 -13.45 18.97 -6.47
CA SER A 93 -14.52 19.83 -6.99
C SER A 93 -15.82 19.56 -6.25
N ASN A 94 -16.35 20.58 -5.56
CA ASN A 94 -17.66 20.51 -4.90
C ASN A 94 -18.82 20.37 -5.89
N GLN A 95 -18.65 20.85 -7.14
CA GLN A 95 -19.67 20.74 -8.18
C GLN A 95 -19.85 19.29 -8.65
N PHE A 96 -18.76 18.53 -8.72
CA PHE A 96 -18.76 17.16 -9.22
C PHE A 96 -18.63 16.11 -8.11
N TYR A 97 -18.49 16.53 -6.85
CA TYR A 97 -18.19 15.69 -5.69
C TYR A 97 -17.05 14.70 -5.95
N ALA A 98 -16.04 15.14 -6.70
CA ALA A 98 -14.98 14.29 -7.21
C ALA A 98 -13.66 15.06 -7.31
N TRP A 99 -12.56 14.31 -7.25
CA TRP A 99 -11.26 14.83 -7.62
C TRP A 99 -11.18 15.03 -9.13
N SER A 100 -10.69 16.20 -9.53
CA SER A 100 -10.44 16.56 -10.93
C SER A 100 -9.14 17.34 -11.03
N PHE A 101 -8.56 17.35 -12.23
CA PHE A 101 -7.48 18.28 -12.51
C PHE A 101 -7.97 19.71 -12.53
N TYR A 102 -7.17 20.62 -11.98
CA TYR A 102 -7.47 22.06 -11.98
C TYR A 102 -7.66 22.61 -13.40
N LYS A 103 -6.84 22.17 -14.35
CA LYS A 103 -7.00 22.46 -15.78
C LYS A 103 -7.47 21.21 -16.53
N PRO A 104 -8.42 21.31 -17.46
CA PRO A 104 -8.85 20.18 -18.28
C PRO A 104 -7.69 19.55 -19.07
N GLU A 105 -6.78 20.37 -19.59
CA GLU A 105 -5.61 19.94 -20.38
C GLU A 105 -4.65 19.03 -19.59
N CYS A 106 -4.70 19.08 -18.26
CA CYS A 106 -3.86 18.24 -17.43
C CYS A 106 -4.20 16.76 -17.51
N ASP A 107 -5.42 16.39 -17.92
CA ASP A 107 -5.80 14.98 -18.05
C ASP A 107 -5.05 14.29 -19.21
N GLU A 108 -4.71 15.07 -20.24
CA GLU A 108 -3.92 14.63 -21.41
C GLU A 108 -2.43 14.98 -21.30
N SER A 109 -2.03 15.62 -20.19
CA SER A 109 -0.62 15.97 -19.99
C SER A 109 0.27 14.72 -19.94
N PRO A 110 1.53 14.81 -20.41
CA PRO A 110 2.47 13.69 -20.32
C PRO A 110 2.61 13.15 -18.89
N GLY A 111 2.56 14.03 -17.87
CA GLY A 111 2.58 13.64 -16.46
C GLY A 111 1.39 12.76 -16.06
N ALA A 112 0.18 13.11 -16.46
CA ALA A 112 -1.03 12.32 -16.17
C ALA A 112 -1.05 10.98 -16.92
N VAL A 113 -0.59 10.97 -18.17
CA VAL A 113 -0.50 9.76 -19.00
C VAL A 113 0.54 8.79 -18.43
N ILE A 114 1.76 9.27 -18.16
CA ILE A 114 2.82 8.47 -17.53
C ILE A 114 2.34 7.94 -16.17
N ASN A 115 1.70 8.78 -15.35
CA ASN A 115 1.15 8.34 -14.08
C ASN A 115 0.12 7.22 -14.25
N LEU A 116 -0.83 7.35 -15.18
CA LEU A 116 -1.83 6.30 -15.42
C LEU A 116 -1.17 4.97 -15.81
N PHE A 117 -0.30 4.97 -16.81
CA PHE A 117 0.33 3.74 -17.30
C PHE A 117 1.26 3.12 -16.27
N THR A 118 2.03 3.92 -15.54
CA THR A 118 2.84 3.42 -14.42
C THR A 118 1.97 2.74 -13.38
N GLN A 119 0.85 3.35 -12.99
CA GLN A 119 -0.03 2.77 -11.98
C GLN A 119 -0.66 1.46 -12.46
N ILE A 120 -1.15 1.42 -13.70
CA ILE A 120 -1.67 0.18 -14.30
C ILE A 120 -0.58 -0.91 -14.31
N ALA A 121 0.64 -0.57 -14.71
CA ALA A 121 1.75 -1.53 -14.75
C ALA A 121 2.11 -2.07 -13.37
N LEU A 122 2.23 -1.21 -12.35
CA LEU A 122 2.58 -1.60 -10.98
C LEU A 122 1.47 -2.43 -10.31
N VAL A 123 0.20 -2.06 -10.51
CA VAL A 123 -0.93 -2.84 -10.00
C VAL A 123 -1.00 -4.20 -10.68
N SER A 124 -0.85 -4.25 -12.00
CA SER A 124 -0.87 -5.50 -12.77
C SER A 124 0.29 -6.41 -12.34
N PHE A 125 1.49 -5.86 -12.17
CA PHE A 125 2.65 -6.59 -11.67
C PHE A 125 2.41 -7.16 -10.27
N THR A 126 1.86 -6.35 -9.36
CA THR A 126 1.50 -6.79 -8.01
C THR A 126 0.47 -7.91 -8.05
N LEU A 127 -0.57 -7.78 -8.87
CA LEU A 127 -1.60 -8.80 -9.03
C LEU A 127 -1.01 -10.11 -9.56
N CYS A 128 -0.12 -10.05 -10.55
CA CYS A 128 0.57 -11.22 -11.08
C CYS A 128 1.40 -11.94 -10.00
N LEU A 129 2.18 -11.19 -9.20
CA LEU A 129 2.95 -11.76 -8.09
C LEU A 129 2.04 -12.39 -7.03
N ASP A 130 0.96 -11.70 -6.69
CA ASP A 130 -0.02 -12.17 -5.73
C ASP A 130 -0.71 -13.45 -6.24
N CYS A 131 -1.15 -13.50 -7.50
CA CYS A 131 -1.70 -14.72 -8.13
C CYS A 131 -0.70 -15.88 -8.16
N LEU A 132 0.58 -15.62 -8.47
CA LEU A 132 1.64 -16.62 -8.43
C LEU A 132 1.79 -17.22 -7.01
N ILE A 133 1.81 -16.37 -5.99
CA ILE A 133 1.85 -16.79 -4.58
C ILE A 133 0.65 -17.67 -4.25
N LEU A 134 -0.56 -17.26 -4.64
CA LEU A 134 -1.78 -18.02 -4.37
C LEU A 134 -1.73 -19.40 -5.04
N GLY A 135 -1.28 -19.48 -6.30
CA GLY A 135 -1.11 -20.75 -7.02
C GLY A 135 -0.10 -21.67 -6.35
N LEU A 136 1.05 -21.14 -5.91
CA LEU A 136 2.06 -21.90 -5.18
C LEU A 136 1.55 -22.43 -3.83
N LEU A 137 0.83 -21.60 -3.08
CA LEU A 137 0.22 -22.00 -1.81
C LEU A 137 -0.86 -23.07 -2.01
N TRP A 138 -1.69 -22.92 -3.05
CA TRP A 138 -2.72 -23.91 -3.38
C TRP A 138 -2.10 -25.27 -3.74
N LYS A 139 -1.05 -25.29 -4.58
CA LYS A 139 -0.30 -26.51 -4.92
C LYS A 139 0.34 -27.17 -3.68
N ARG A 140 0.92 -26.39 -2.78
CA ARG A 140 1.51 -26.94 -1.54
C ARG A 140 0.44 -27.54 -0.62
N ARG A 141 -0.74 -26.92 -0.56
CA ARG A 141 -1.87 -27.43 0.23
C ARG A 141 -2.41 -28.75 -0.31
N THR A 142 -2.56 -28.89 -1.63
CA THR A 142 -3.06 -30.14 -2.22
C THR A 142 -2.06 -31.30 -2.04
N GLN A 143 -0.77 -31.00 -2.00
CA GLN A 143 0.29 -32.00 -1.76
C GLN A 143 0.47 -32.36 -0.28
N ASN A 144 0.23 -31.44 0.67
CA ASN A 144 0.40 -31.67 2.11
C ASN A 144 -0.96 -31.81 2.83
N THR A 145 -1.57 -33.00 2.76
CA THR A 145 -2.84 -33.33 3.44
C THR A 145 -2.73 -33.37 4.98
N ARG A 146 -1.53 -33.29 5.57
CA ARG A 146 -1.30 -33.59 7.00
C ARG A 146 -0.74 -32.47 7.87
N SER A 147 -0.51 -31.25 7.37
CA SER A 147 0.28 -30.27 8.15
C SER A 147 -0.55 -29.24 8.96
N LYS A 148 -0.20 -29.08 10.25
CA LYS A 148 -0.62 -27.97 11.13
C LYS A 148 -0.21 -26.57 10.61
N HIS A 149 0.53 -26.49 9.49
CA HIS A 149 0.97 -25.23 8.87
C HIS A 149 -0.12 -24.53 8.04
N GLY A 150 -1.24 -25.19 7.74
CA GLY A 150 -2.29 -24.64 6.87
C GLY A 150 -2.93 -23.32 7.34
N ASN A 151 -2.95 -23.04 8.66
CA ASN A 151 -3.52 -21.78 9.17
C ASN A 151 -2.63 -20.56 8.92
N ARG A 152 -1.31 -20.74 8.80
CA ARG A 152 -0.40 -19.64 8.46
C ARG A 152 -0.54 -19.29 6.98
N GLU A 153 -0.59 -20.30 6.13
CA GLU A 153 -0.76 -20.16 4.68
C GLU A 153 -2.12 -19.58 4.29
N LYS A 154 -3.22 -20.01 4.91
CA LYS A 154 -4.56 -19.42 4.69
C LYS A 154 -4.61 -17.93 5.02
N ARG A 155 -3.94 -17.49 6.08
CA ARG A 155 -3.93 -16.07 6.46
C ARG A 155 -3.12 -15.22 5.48
N PHE A 156 -1.97 -15.72 5.02
CA PHE A 156 -1.21 -15.06 3.95
C PHE A 156 -1.99 -15.00 2.63
N PHE A 157 -2.75 -16.05 2.31
CA PHE A 157 -3.65 -16.10 1.16
C PHE A 157 -4.73 -15.01 1.24
N PHE A 158 -5.47 -14.93 2.36
CA PHE A 158 -6.51 -13.92 2.56
C PHE A 158 -5.98 -12.49 2.54
N GLN A 159 -4.85 -12.24 3.21
CA GLN A 159 -4.20 -10.93 3.20
C GLN A 159 -3.83 -10.52 1.77
N THR A 160 -3.27 -11.45 1.00
CA THR A 160 -2.85 -11.20 -0.38
C THR A 160 -4.06 -10.89 -1.26
N CYS A 161 -5.09 -11.75 -1.28
CA CYS A 161 -6.32 -11.52 -2.06
C CYS A 161 -7.02 -10.21 -1.73
N LEU A 162 -7.20 -9.90 -0.43
CA LEU A 162 -7.88 -8.68 -0.01
C LEU A 162 -7.08 -7.44 -0.44
N THR A 163 -5.77 -7.46 -0.21
CA THR A 163 -4.90 -6.35 -0.62
C THR A 163 -4.93 -6.15 -2.14
N SER A 164 -4.83 -7.21 -2.96
CA SER A 164 -4.88 -7.07 -4.43
C SER A 164 -6.23 -6.55 -4.92
N LEU A 165 -7.34 -7.04 -4.34
CA LEU A 165 -8.69 -6.55 -4.68
C LEU A 165 -8.85 -5.06 -4.36
N PHE A 166 -8.42 -4.63 -3.17
CA PHE A 166 -8.49 -3.23 -2.79
C PHE A 166 -7.62 -2.34 -3.67
N HIS A 167 -6.43 -2.83 -4.04
CA HIS A 167 -5.52 -2.10 -4.90
C HIS A 167 -6.06 -1.94 -6.33
N ALA A 168 -6.66 -2.98 -6.89
CA ALA A 168 -7.34 -2.91 -8.19
C ALA A 168 -8.57 -1.98 -8.13
N GLY A 169 -9.34 -2.04 -7.03
CA GLY A 169 -10.50 -1.17 -6.81
C GLY A 169 -10.18 0.33 -6.75
N MET A 170 -8.94 0.71 -6.41
CA MET A 170 -8.50 2.11 -6.33
C MET A 170 -8.22 2.78 -7.68
N LEU A 171 -7.94 2.01 -8.74
CA LEU A 171 -7.69 2.55 -10.09
C LEU A 171 -8.98 2.95 -10.83
N ILE A 172 -10.11 2.39 -10.41
CA ILE A 172 -11.41 2.44 -11.06
C ILE A 172 -12.24 3.73 -10.80
N PRO A 173 -12.14 4.47 -9.67
CA PRO A 173 -13.27 5.34 -9.28
C PRO A 173 -13.56 6.67 -10.01
N PRO A 174 -12.61 7.49 -10.50
CA PRO A 174 -13.04 8.76 -11.11
C PRO A 174 -13.21 8.72 -12.64
N ARG A 175 -12.36 7.97 -13.35
CA ARG A 175 -12.32 8.02 -14.83
C ARG A 175 -13.35 7.12 -15.51
N LEU A 176 -13.62 5.94 -14.95
CA LEU A 176 -14.56 4.98 -15.52
C LEU A 176 -15.99 5.15 -15.00
N LEU A 177 -16.17 5.56 -13.73
CA LEU A 177 -17.50 5.70 -13.13
C LEU A 177 -18.22 6.99 -13.51
N LYS A 178 -17.50 8.11 -13.74
CA LYS A 178 -18.10 9.37 -14.19
C LYS A 178 -18.99 9.23 -15.46
N PRO A 179 -18.58 8.49 -16.51
CA PRO A 179 -19.47 8.28 -17.66
C PRO A 179 -20.57 7.24 -17.41
N LEU A 180 -20.48 6.41 -16.36
CA LEU A 180 -21.40 5.31 -16.09
C LEU A 180 -22.56 5.67 -15.15
N THR A 181 -22.43 6.75 -14.37
CA THR A 181 -23.49 7.18 -13.45
C THR A 181 -23.52 8.69 -13.30
N THR A 182 -24.73 9.25 -13.25
CA THR A 182 -24.97 10.67 -12.95
C THR A 182 -25.23 10.92 -11.46
N ASN A 183 -25.28 9.86 -10.65
CA ASN A 183 -25.57 9.96 -9.23
C ASN A 183 -24.34 10.49 -8.46
N GLN A 184 -24.38 11.77 -8.09
CA GLN A 184 -23.31 12.46 -7.37
C GLN A 184 -22.94 11.80 -6.04
N PHE A 185 -23.90 11.19 -5.35
CA PHE A 185 -23.64 10.47 -4.10
C PHE A 185 -22.82 9.20 -4.32
N LEU A 186 -23.07 8.46 -5.40
CA LEU A 186 -22.26 7.29 -5.77
C LEU A 186 -20.85 7.70 -6.22
N ILE A 187 -20.72 8.79 -6.99
CA ILE A 187 -19.41 9.34 -7.38
C ILE A 187 -18.61 9.78 -6.15
N PHE A 188 -19.26 10.45 -5.20
CA PHE A 188 -18.65 10.84 -3.94
C PHE A 188 -18.16 9.64 -3.13
N LEU A 189 -19.03 8.66 -2.90
CA LEU A 189 -18.71 7.47 -2.11
C LEU A 189 -17.57 6.66 -2.71
N THR A 190 -17.55 6.55 -4.04
CA THR A 190 -16.47 5.85 -4.76
C THR A 190 -15.19 6.68 -4.83
N GLY A 191 -15.23 8.00 -4.62
CA GLY A 191 -14.07 8.87 -4.59
C GLY A 191 -13.22 8.79 -3.31
N THR A 192 -13.05 9.92 -2.62
CA THR A 192 -12.15 10.07 -1.45
C THR A 192 -12.42 9.08 -0.31
N PRO A 193 -13.67 8.85 0.11
CA PRO A 193 -13.96 7.97 1.23
C PRO A 193 -13.51 6.54 0.95
N SER A 194 -13.86 5.98 -0.23
CA SER A 194 -13.42 4.64 -0.61
C SER A 194 -11.90 4.54 -0.61
N MET A 195 -11.22 5.55 -1.17
CA MET A 195 -9.76 5.59 -1.25
C MET A 195 -9.12 5.57 0.14
N MET A 196 -9.62 6.39 1.06
CA MET A 196 -9.13 6.42 2.44
C MET A 196 -9.43 5.11 3.18
N THR A 197 -10.63 4.54 2.99
CA THR A 197 -11.00 3.25 3.58
C THR A 197 -10.07 2.14 3.09
N PHE A 198 -9.77 2.08 1.80
CA PHE A 198 -8.87 1.06 1.25
C PHE A 198 -7.45 1.19 1.79
N HIS A 199 -6.89 2.40 1.86
CA HIS A 199 -5.58 2.60 2.48
C HIS A 199 -5.58 2.20 3.95
N ALA A 200 -6.59 2.64 4.72
CA ALA A 200 -6.69 2.31 6.14
C ALA A 200 -6.84 0.80 6.38
N MET A 201 -7.69 0.13 5.59
CA MET A 201 -7.90 -1.32 5.68
C MET A 201 -6.64 -2.11 5.34
N ASN A 202 -5.90 -1.71 4.29
CA ASN A 202 -4.68 -2.42 3.88
C ASN A 202 -3.61 -2.38 4.99
N GLU A 203 -3.39 -1.21 5.59
CA GLU A 203 -2.41 -1.06 6.66
C GLU A 203 -2.87 -1.72 7.96
N PHE A 204 -4.16 -1.63 8.30
CA PHE A 204 -4.73 -2.34 9.43
C PHE A 204 -4.56 -3.87 9.31
N LEU A 205 -4.85 -4.45 8.15
CA LEU A 205 -4.68 -5.88 7.89
C LEU A 205 -3.22 -6.32 8.05
N PHE A 206 -2.27 -5.51 7.58
CA PHE A 206 -0.84 -5.78 7.74
C PHE A 206 -0.40 -5.77 9.21
N VAL A 207 -0.80 -4.75 9.97
CA VAL A 207 -0.47 -4.63 11.41
C VAL A 207 -1.12 -5.75 12.21
N ALA A 208 -2.41 -5.99 12.02
CA ALA A 208 -3.14 -7.05 12.72
C ALA A 208 -2.50 -8.43 12.45
N PHE A 209 -2.04 -8.67 11.23
CA PHE A 209 -1.34 -9.92 10.88
C PHE A 209 0.04 -10.03 11.57
N THR A 210 0.80 -8.94 11.56
CA THR A 210 2.13 -8.88 12.19
C THR A 210 2.04 -9.09 13.70
N LEU A 211 1.13 -8.39 14.38
CA LEU A 211 0.89 -8.53 15.82
C LEU A 211 0.45 -9.94 16.20
N ASN A 212 -0.46 -10.54 15.42
CA ASN A 212 -0.89 -11.92 15.65
C ASN A 212 0.25 -12.94 15.50
N THR A 213 1.21 -12.67 14.62
CA THR A 213 2.38 -13.54 14.43
C THR A 213 3.36 -13.41 15.60
N ILE A 214 3.59 -12.19 16.09
CA ILE A 214 4.43 -11.93 17.26
C ILE A 214 3.83 -12.57 18.52
N ARG A 215 2.53 -12.36 18.78
CA ARG A 215 1.83 -12.96 19.94
C ARG A 215 1.98 -14.49 19.96
N LYS A 216 1.68 -15.17 18.84
CA LYS A 216 1.84 -16.62 18.75
C LYS A 216 3.27 -17.11 19.01
N LYS A 217 4.29 -16.34 18.58
CA LYS A 217 5.69 -16.69 18.82
C LYS A 217 6.03 -16.57 20.31
N ASN A 218 5.56 -15.52 20.98
CA ASN A 218 5.75 -15.33 22.41
C ASN A 218 5.05 -16.43 23.22
N ASP A 219 3.80 -16.77 22.91
CA ASP A 219 3.06 -17.84 23.61
C ASP A 219 3.77 -19.19 23.50
N SER A 220 4.32 -19.48 22.31
CA SER A 220 5.09 -20.71 22.06
C SER A 220 6.38 -20.76 22.87
N HIS A 221 7.07 -19.62 23.02
CA HIS A 221 8.29 -19.49 23.80
C HIS A 221 8.04 -19.65 25.31
N VAL A 222 6.98 -19.03 25.83
CA VAL A 222 6.56 -19.18 27.23
C VAL A 222 6.17 -20.62 27.54
N THR A 223 5.44 -21.28 26.64
CA THR A 223 5.06 -22.69 26.79
C THR A 223 6.28 -23.61 26.76
N ALA A 224 7.28 -23.31 25.93
CA ALA A 224 8.53 -24.08 25.88
C ALA A 224 9.33 -23.95 27.18
N ILE A 225 9.47 -22.72 27.72
CA ILE A 225 10.15 -22.48 29.00
C ILE A 225 9.45 -23.23 30.14
N SER A 226 8.11 -23.14 30.22
CA SER A 226 7.34 -23.85 31.26
C SER A 226 7.56 -25.37 31.23
N LYS A 227 7.64 -25.98 30.03
CA LYS A 227 7.91 -27.42 29.91
C LYS A 227 9.31 -27.83 30.36
N THR A 228 10.33 -27.02 30.08
CA THR A 228 11.69 -27.28 30.58
C THR A 228 11.80 -27.19 32.10
N THR A 229 11.07 -26.26 32.72
CA THR A 229 11.08 -26.07 34.19
C THR A 229 10.39 -27.21 34.96
N HIS A 230 9.50 -27.96 34.32
CA HIS A 230 8.77 -29.08 34.94
C HIS A 230 9.38 -30.46 34.65
N THR A 231 10.59 -30.55 34.09
CA THR A 231 11.29 -31.84 33.98
C THR A 231 11.87 -32.21 35.35
N PRO A 232 11.35 -33.21 36.08
CA PRO A 232 11.94 -33.61 37.36
C PRO A 232 13.37 -34.11 37.13
N MET A 233 14.33 -33.61 37.90
CA MET A 233 15.64 -34.23 38.03
C MET A 233 15.42 -35.67 38.51
N ASN A 234 15.74 -36.64 37.67
CA ASN A 234 15.90 -38.02 38.12
C ASN A 234 17.09 -38.04 39.07
N THR A 235 16.81 -38.06 40.36
CA THR A 235 17.79 -38.34 41.41
C THR A 235 18.25 -39.78 41.22
N SER A 236 19.35 -39.97 40.51
CA SER A 236 20.03 -41.25 40.40
C SER A 236 20.46 -41.72 41.79
N THR A 237 19.94 -42.89 42.15
CA THR A 237 20.13 -43.63 43.39
C THR A 237 21.61 -43.86 43.67
N ILE A 238 22.11 -43.33 44.79
CA ILE A 238 23.44 -43.66 45.33
C ILE A 238 23.31 -45.00 46.04
N THR A 239 23.89 -46.06 45.48
CA THR A 239 24.10 -47.35 46.17
C THR A 239 25.32 -47.24 47.10
N PRO A 240 25.21 -47.54 48.40
CA PRO A 240 26.36 -47.64 49.28
C PRO A 240 27.05 -49.00 49.11
N ALA A 241 28.38 -48.96 49.26
CA ALA A 241 29.29 -50.10 49.22
C ALA A 241 29.26 -50.94 50.51
#